data_AF-A0AAW2Q1E5-F1
#
_entry.id   AF-A0AAW2Q1E5-F1
#
_cell.length_a   1.000
_cell.length_b   1.000
_cell.length_c   1.000
_cell.angle_alpha   90.00
_cell.angle_beta   90.00
_cell.angle_gamma   90.00
#
_symmetry.space_group_name_H-M   'P 1'
#
loop_
_entity.id
_entity.type
_entity.pdbx_description
1 polymer ?
#
loop_
_entity_poly.entity_id
_entity_poly.type
_entity_poly.pdbx_seq_one_letter_code
_entity_poly.pdbx_strand_id
1 'polypeptide(L)'
;MHIEKNVFDNIFNTVMDIKGKTKDNLNARKDLKNICNRPELEVDERRPNAMPKAAYTLTKEQKKKICEWVRSLRFPDGYASNIARCVDIANLRGTWHEKP
;
A
#
# COMPACT_ATOMS: atom_id res chain seq x y z
N MET A 1 9.33 14.17 -11.78
CA MET A 1 9.38 13.31 -10.58
C MET A 1 8.49 12.07 -10.76
N HIS A 2 8.74 11.25 -11.80
CA HIS A 2 7.88 10.07 -12.07
C HIS A 2 8.33 8.82 -11.29
N ILE A 3 9.63 8.62 -11.13
CA ILE A 3 10.20 7.44 -10.48
C ILE A 3 9.85 7.43 -8.98
N GLU A 4 10.13 8.53 -8.27
CA GLU A 4 9.88 8.66 -6.83
C GLU A 4 8.39 8.47 -6.48
N LYS A 5 7.50 9.09 -7.27
CA LYS A 5 6.05 8.91 -7.14
C LYS A 5 5.63 7.46 -7.31
N ASN A 6 6.13 6.79 -8.36
CA ASN A 6 5.80 5.38 -8.60
C ASN A 6 6.27 4.48 -7.47
N VAL A 7 7.45 4.75 -6.89
CA VAL A 7 7.96 4.00 -5.73
C VAL A 7 7.05 4.21 -4.52
N PHE A 8 6.72 5.46 -4.18
CA PHE A 8 5.84 5.77 -3.06
C PHE A 8 4.45 5.14 -3.23
N ASP A 9 3.83 5.28 -4.41
CA ASP A 9 2.52 4.69 -4.70
C ASP A 9 2.53 3.17 -4.54
N ASN A 10 3.56 2.50 -5.04
CA ASN A 10 3.68 1.05 -4.93
C ASN A 10 3.82 0.60 -3.47
N ILE A 11 4.66 1.27 -2.67
CA ILE A 11 4.84 0.97 -1.26
C ILE A 11 3.53 1.20 -0.50
N PHE A 12 2.92 2.38 -0.69
CA PHE A 12 1.68 2.75 0.00
C PHE A 12 0.54 1.77 -0.32
N ASN A 13 0.34 1.45 -1.61
CA ASN A 13 -0.72 0.52 -2.02
C ASN A 13 -0.48 -0.92 -1.52
N THR A 14 0.78 -1.32 -1.33
CA THR A 14 1.14 -2.65 -0.82
C THR A 14 0.87 -2.75 0.67
N VAL A 15 1.31 -1.78 1.47
CA VAL A 15 1.08 -1.74 2.92
C VAL A 15 -0.42 -1.57 3.25
N MET A 16 -1.12 -0.76 2.46
CA MET A 16 -2.58 -0.58 2.57
C MET A 16 -3.37 -1.72 1.92
N ASP A 17 -2.73 -2.74 1.36
CA ASP A 17 -3.36 -3.91 0.72
C ASP A 17 -4.55 -3.52 -0.18
N ILE A 18 -4.28 -2.62 -1.14
CA ILE A 18 -5.30 -2.11 -2.05
C ILE A 18 -5.45 -3.10 -3.21
N LYS A 19 -6.62 -3.73 -3.29
CA LYS A 19 -6.95 -4.69 -4.35
C LYS A 19 -6.69 -4.08 -5.75
N GLY A 20 -5.91 -4.79 -6.57
CA GLY A 20 -5.55 -4.37 -7.93
C GLY A 20 -4.43 -3.33 -8.02
N LYS A 21 -3.92 -2.80 -6.90
CA LYS A 21 -2.78 -1.86 -6.88
C LYS A 21 -1.59 -2.34 -6.03
N THR A 22 -1.82 -3.28 -5.12
CA THR A 22 -0.76 -3.91 -4.32
C THR A 22 0.27 -4.60 -5.21
N LYS A 23 1.55 -4.49 -4.85
CA LYS A 23 2.64 -5.27 -5.48
C LYS A 23 2.81 -6.64 -4.84
N ASP A 24 2.12 -6.89 -3.73
CA ASP A 24 2.01 -8.22 -3.15
C ASP A 24 1.02 -9.07 -3.98
N ASN A 25 1.56 -9.90 -4.87
CA ASN A 25 0.79 -10.76 -5.75
C ASN A 25 1.34 -12.19 -5.71
N LEU A 26 0.59 -13.13 -6.29
CA LEU A 26 0.95 -14.55 -6.27
C LEU A 26 2.34 -14.84 -6.86
N ASN A 27 2.70 -14.18 -7.97
CA ASN A 27 4.01 -14.36 -8.58
C ASN A 27 5.11 -13.81 -7.66
N ALA A 28 4.90 -12.62 -7.08
CA ALA A 28 5.82 -12.06 -6.10
C ALA A 28 6.02 -12.98 -4.88
N ARG A 29 4.97 -13.68 -4.42
CA ARG A 29 5.08 -14.67 -3.34
C ARG A 29 5.81 -15.95 -3.75
N LYS A 30 5.64 -16.41 -4.99
CA LYS A 30 6.41 -17.53 -5.55
C LYS A 30 7.89 -17.17 -5.70
N ASP A 31 8.18 -15.96 -6.17
CA ASP A 31 9.54 -15.44 -6.25
C ASP A 31 10.13 -15.35 -4.84
N LEU A 32 9.38 -14.81 -3.88
CA LEU A 32 9.79 -14.69 -2.48
C LEU A 32 10.23 -16.04 -1.87
N LYS A 33 9.53 -17.15 -2.17
CA LYS A 33 9.94 -18.50 -1.75
C LYS A 33 11.32 -18.89 -2.28
N ASN A 34 11.65 -18.48 -3.51
CA ASN A 34 12.91 -18.82 -4.17
C ASN A 34 14.06 -17.90 -3.74
N ILE A 35 13.77 -16.62 -3.48
CA ILE A 35 14.79 -15.59 -3.23
C ILE A 35 14.96 -15.23 -1.75
N CYS A 36 14.02 -15.59 -0.88
CA CYS A 36 13.98 -15.20 0.53
C CYS A 36 13.52 -16.35 1.42
N ASN A 37 14.11 -16.46 2.62
CA ASN A 37 13.67 -17.42 3.63
C ASN A 37 12.57 -16.81 4.53
N ARG A 38 11.34 -16.73 4.01
CA ARG A 38 10.15 -16.24 4.73
C ARG A 38 8.99 -17.24 4.62
N PRO A 39 9.04 -18.36 5.35
CA PRO A 39 8.02 -19.41 5.27
C PRO A 39 6.62 -18.92 5.68
N GLU A 40 6.53 -17.88 6.52
CA GLU A 40 5.25 -17.29 6.94
C GLU A 40 4.49 -16.58 5.81
N LEU A 41 5.17 -16.28 4.71
CA LEU A 41 4.60 -15.65 3.52
C LEU A 41 4.45 -16.61 2.34
N GLU A 42 4.85 -17.87 2.49
CA GLU A 42 4.78 -18.86 1.42
C GLU A 42 3.31 -19.18 1.06
N VAL A 43 3.04 -19.35 -0.24
CA VAL A 43 1.71 -19.72 -0.72
C VAL A 43 1.67 -21.23 -0.94
N ASP A 44 0.63 -21.87 -0.41
CA ASP A 44 0.37 -23.28 -0.68
C ASP A 44 -0.04 -23.46 -2.15
N GLU A 45 0.75 -24.22 -2.89
CA GLU A 45 0.51 -24.53 -4.31
C GLU A 45 -0.82 -25.27 -4.54
N ARG A 46 -1.34 -25.97 -3.52
CA ARG A 46 -2.65 -26.64 -3.56
C ARG A 46 -3.81 -25.67 -3.34
N ARG A 47 -3.56 -24.52 -2.73
CA ARG A 47 -4.56 -23.48 -2.42
C ARG A 47 -3.99 -22.09 -2.73
N PRO A 48 -3.75 -21.75 -4.01
CA PRO A 48 -3.15 -20.48 -4.39
C PRO A 48 -4.00 -19.25 -4.00
N ASN A 49 -5.31 -19.44 -3.79
CA ASN A 49 -6.21 -18.38 -3.32
C ASN A 49 -6.09 -18.09 -1.81
N ALA A 50 -5.39 -18.93 -1.05
CA ALA A 50 -5.21 -18.79 0.39
C ALA A 50 -3.84 -18.15 0.69
N MET A 51 -3.55 -16.99 0.09
CA MET A 51 -2.32 -16.27 0.42
C MET A 51 -2.35 -15.84 1.89
N PRO A 52 -1.33 -16.17 2.70
CA PRO A 52 -1.28 -15.71 4.08
C PRO A 52 -1.16 -14.18 4.11
N LYS A 53 -1.96 -13.57 4.98
CA LYS A 53 -1.93 -12.12 5.19
C LYS A 53 -0.52 -11.72 5.64
N ALA A 54 0.11 -10.84 4.86
CA ALA A 54 1.45 -10.40 5.19
C ALA A 54 1.45 -9.56 6.47
N ALA A 55 2.48 -9.74 7.32
CA ALA A 55 2.63 -9.01 8.58
C ALA A 55 2.73 -7.48 8.39
N TYR A 56 3.19 -7.03 7.21
CA TYR A 56 3.27 -5.60 6.86
C TYR A 56 1.94 -5.01 6.38
N THR A 57 0.90 -5.82 6.18
CA THR A 57 -0.41 -5.32 5.72
C THR A 57 -1.23 -4.83 6.90
N LEU A 58 -1.79 -3.63 6.75
CA LEU A 58 -2.51 -2.99 7.83
C LEU A 58 -3.91 -3.60 8.04
N THR A 59 -4.36 -3.58 9.29
CA THR A 59 -5.76 -3.81 9.65
C THR A 59 -6.64 -2.65 9.18
N LYS A 60 -7.96 -2.85 9.13
CA LYS A 60 -8.90 -1.80 8.68
C LYS A 60 -8.82 -0.58 9.60
N GLU A 61 -8.67 -0.82 10.90
CA GLU A 61 -8.52 0.21 11.95
C GLU A 61 -7.22 0.99 11.76
N GLN A 62 -6.11 0.31 11.48
CA GLN A 62 -4.83 0.97 11.20
C GLN A 62 -4.87 1.78 9.90
N LYS A 63 -5.47 1.24 8.83
CA LYS A 63 -5.66 1.98 7.57
C LYS A 63 -6.43 3.28 7.81
N LYS A 64 -7.50 3.22 8.62
CA LYS A 64 -8.30 4.40 8.99
C LYS A 64 -7.46 5.44 9.72
N LYS A 65 -6.68 5.04 10.73
CA LYS A 65 -5.78 5.95 11.47
C LYS A 65 -4.77 6.62 10.56
N ILE A 66 -4.17 5.89 9.63
CA ILE A 66 -3.24 6.47 8.65
C ILE A 66 -3.96 7.47 7.74
N CYS A 67 -5.15 7.12 7.21
CA CYS A 67 -5.88 8.03 6.35
C CYS A 67 -6.31 9.33 7.06
N GLU A 68 -6.73 9.23 8.33
CA GLU A 68 -7.05 10.37 9.17
C GLU A 68 -5.81 11.22 9.46
N TRP A 69 -4.69 10.59 9.78
CA TRP A 69 -3.42 11.27 9.98
C TRP A 69 -3.00 12.03 8.72
N VAL A 70 -3.00 11.39 7.55
CA VAL A 70 -2.67 12.03 6.26
C VAL A 70 -3.59 13.23 5.98
N ARG A 71 -4.88 13.12 6.29
CA ARG A 71 -5.84 14.23 6.14
C ARG A 71 -5.58 15.39 7.11
N SER A 72 -5.07 15.08 8.29
CA SER A 72 -4.74 16.07 9.33
C SER A 72 -3.44 16.84 9.05
N LEU A 73 -2.55 16.29 8.22
CA LEU A 73 -1.26 16.90 7.92
C LEU A 73 -1.44 18.29 7.29
N ARG A 74 -0.60 19.22 7.74
CA ARG A 74 -0.48 20.59 7.27
C ARG A 74 1.00 20.88 7.06
N PHE A 75 1.32 21.46 5.92
CA PHE A 75 2.67 21.89 5.58
C PHE A 75 2.72 23.42 5.52
N PRO A 76 3.90 24.02 5.74
CA PRO A 76 4.11 25.43 5.44
C PRO A 76 3.76 25.76 3.99
N ASP A 77 3.38 27.02 3.76
CA ASP A 77 3.07 27.50 2.41
C ASP A 77 4.26 27.29 1.47
N GLY A 78 3.98 26.84 0.25
CA GLY A 78 5.00 26.53 -0.77
C GLY A 78 5.78 25.22 -0.59
N TYR A 79 5.64 24.49 0.53
CA TYR A 79 6.38 23.23 0.73
C TYR A 79 5.76 22.03 -0.01
N ALA A 80 4.45 21.86 0.12
CA ALA A 80 3.72 20.77 -0.52
C ALA A 80 2.28 21.16 -0.82
N SER A 81 1.74 20.60 -1.90
CA SER A 81 0.30 20.63 -2.18
C SER A 81 -0.50 20.05 -1.02
N ASN A 82 -1.78 20.43 -0.89
CA ASN A 82 -2.66 19.94 0.16
C ASN A 82 -2.91 18.41 0.02
N ILE A 83 -2.08 17.61 0.67
CA ILE A 83 -2.11 16.15 0.65
C ILE A 83 -3.37 15.55 1.25
N ALA A 84 -4.14 16.32 2.02
CA ALA A 84 -5.43 15.87 2.52
C ALA A 84 -6.43 15.55 1.39
N ARG A 85 -6.20 16.10 0.18
CA ARG A 85 -6.99 15.80 -1.02
C ARG A 85 -6.59 14.49 -1.69
N CYS A 86 -5.46 13.91 -1.32
CA CYS A 86 -4.91 12.69 -1.89
C CYS A 86 -5.32 11.43 -1.10
N VAL A 87 -6.23 11.54 -0.13
CA VAL A 87 -6.69 10.40 0.66
C VAL A 87 -8.20 10.30 0.72
N ASP A 88 -8.70 9.09 0.50
CA ASP A 88 -10.11 8.73 0.54
C ASP A 88 -10.37 7.88 1.79
N ILE A 89 -10.98 8.49 2.81
CA ILE A 89 -11.28 7.84 4.09
C ILE A 89 -12.40 6.81 3.95
N ALA A 90 -13.34 6.99 3.02
CA ALA A 90 -14.45 6.06 2.85
C ALA A 90 -13.95 4.73 2.28
N ASN A 91 -13.04 4.80 1.30
CA ASN A 91 -12.46 3.61 0.65
C ASN A 91 -11.08 3.21 1.21
N LEU A 92 -10.57 3.92 2.23
CA LEU A 92 -9.28 3.68 2.88
C LEU A 92 -8.12 3.55 1.88
N ARG A 93 -8.02 4.48 0.93
CA ARG A 93 -7.02 4.46 -0.15
C ARG A 93 -6.40 5.83 -0.41
N GLY A 94 -5.17 5.82 -0.94
CA GLY A 94 -4.50 7.00 -1.47
C GLY A 94 -4.83 7.22 -2.95
N THR A 95 -5.04 8.47 -3.34
CA THR A 95 -5.23 8.94 -4.71
C THR A 95 -4.19 10.01 -5.01
N TRP A 96 -2.97 9.57 -5.24
CA TRP A 96 -1.79 10.40 -5.50
C TRP A 96 -1.74 10.86 -6.97
N HIS A 97 -2.86 11.40 -7.46
CA HIS A 97 -2.90 12.02 -8.79
C HIS A 97 -2.39 13.45 -8.68
N GLU A 98 -1.58 13.87 -9.67
CA GLU A 98 -1.42 15.30 -9.92
C GLU A 98 -2.79 15.77 -10.40
N LYS A 99 -3.36 16.76 -9.71
CA LYS A 99 -4.41 17.53 -10.37
C LYS A 99 -3.76 18.25 -11.56
N PRO A 100 -4.45 18.34 -12.71
CA PRO A 100 -4.04 19.28 -13.75
C PRO A 100 -4.01 20.70 -13.20
#